data_AF-A0A4V4HHM0-F1
#
_entry.id   AF-A0A4V4HHM0-F1
#
_cell.length_a   1.000
_cell.length_b   1.000
_cell.length_c   1.000
_cell.angle_alpha   90.00
_cell.angle_beta   90.00
_cell.angle_gamma   90.00
#
_symmetry.space_group_name_H-M   'P 1'
#
loop_
_entity.id
_entity.type
_entity.pdbx_description
1 polymer ?
#
loop_
_entity_poly.entity_id
_entity_poly.type
_entity_poly.pdbx_seq_one_letter_code
_entity_poly.pdbx_strand_id
1 'polypeptide(L)'
;MADQPIKSESDAMSFFSNILTPGSSLHPTFLLILDACFAALLIILLGLLFATRSIHFVALTAIELALWASVKWFVYELKNTTSPTPAAEITESKDQKVKTS
;
A
#
# COMPACT_ATOMS: atom_id res chain seq x y z
N MET A 1 42.13 12.01 11.86
CA MET A 1 40.75 12.41 11.54
C MET A 1 40.18 11.29 10.69
N ALA A 2 39.54 10.31 11.32
CA ALA A 2 39.17 9.05 10.67
C ALA A 2 37.94 9.24 9.77
N ASP A 3 38.08 8.70 8.57
CA ASP A 3 37.09 8.51 7.52
C ASP A 3 35.81 7.87 8.11
N GLN A 4 34.67 8.55 7.99
CA GLN A 4 33.37 8.00 8.37
C GLN A 4 32.87 7.10 7.23
N PRO A 5 32.71 5.79 7.43
CA PRO A 5 32.17 4.93 6.38
C PRO A 5 30.69 5.25 6.18
N ILE A 6 30.37 5.71 4.97
CA ILE A 6 29.00 5.90 4.45
C ILE A 6 28.31 4.53 4.37
N LYS A 7 27.81 4.04 5.51
CA LYS A 7 27.07 2.76 5.58
C LYS A 7 25.68 2.85 4.94
N SER A 8 25.16 4.07 4.79
CA SER A 8 23.81 4.35 4.28
C SER A 8 23.63 4.04 2.79
N GLU A 9 24.69 4.13 1.98
CA GLU A 9 24.58 4.00 0.52
C GLU A 9 24.55 2.52 0.07
N SER A 10 25.32 1.65 0.72
CA SER A 10 25.34 0.21 0.42
C SER A 10 24.05 -0.50 0.83
N ASP A 11 23.46 -0.08 1.95
CA ASP A 11 22.18 -0.62 2.41
C ASP A 11 21.08 -0.27 1.41
N ALA A 12 20.95 1.00 1.01
CA ALA A 12 19.98 1.44 0.01
C ALA A 12 20.13 0.68 -1.33
N MET A 13 21.35 0.48 -1.82
CA MET A 13 21.58 -0.27 -3.07
C MET A 13 21.19 -1.76 -2.96
N SER A 14 21.37 -2.36 -1.78
CA SER A 14 20.98 -3.74 -1.47
C SER A 14 19.45 -3.90 -1.34
N PHE A 15 18.76 -2.90 -0.78
CA PHE A 15 17.29 -2.81 -0.79
C PHE A 15 16.75 -2.63 -2.21
N PHE A 16 17.36 -1.76 -3.02
CA PHE A 16 17.01 -1.58 -4.43
C PHE A 16 17.32 -2.81 -5.31
N SER A 17 18.32 -3.62 -4.96
CA SER A 17 18.55 -4.87 -5.69
C SER A 17 17.51 -5.94 -5.34
N ASN A 18 17.02 -5.96 -4.09
CA ASN A 18 15.97 -6.88 -3.66
C ASN A 18 14.57 -6.53 -4.19
N ILE A 19 14.26 -5.24 -4.43
CA ILE A 19 12.98 -4.83 -5.06
C ILE A 19 12.95 -5.09 -6.58
N LEU A 20 14.11 -5.23 -7.23
CA LEU A 20 14.23 -5.54 -8.65
C LEU A 20 14.25 -7.05 -8.95
N THR A 21 14.34 -7.91 -7.94
CA THR A 21 14.15 -9.35 -8.12
C THR A 21 12.68 -9.61 -8.48
N PRO A 22 12.39 -10.21 -9.65
CA PRO A 22 11.01 -10.43 -10.09
C PRO A 22 10.29 -11.35 -9.09
N GLY A 23 9.33 -10.80 -8.34
CA GLY A 23 8.57 -11.49 -7.29
C GLY A 23 8.58 -10.84 -5.91
N SER A 24 9.49 -9.90 -5.62
CA SER A 24 9.60 -9.25 -4.28
C SER A 24 8.77 -7.96 -4.13
N SER A 25 8.22 -7.43 -5.22
CA SER A 25 7.39 -6.20 -5.22
C SER A 25 5.96 -6.41 -4.69
N LEU A 26 5.59 -7.66 -4.37
CA LEU A 26 4.26 -8.05 -3.87
C LEU A 26 4.17 -8.09 -2.33
N HIS A 27 5.10 -7.47 -1.60
CA HIS A 27 5.03 -7.46 -0.14
C HIS A 27 3.97 -6.43 0.32
N PRO A 28 2.99 -6.83 1.18
CA PRO A 28 1.89 -5.96 1.62
C PRO A 28 2.33 -4.66 2.29
N THR A 29 3.58 -4.58 2.74
CA THR A 29 4.20 -3.37 3.27
C THR A 29 4.31 -2.24 2.24
N PHE A 30 4.59 -2.53 0.96
CA PHE A 30 4.71 -1.49 -0.06
C PHE A 30 3.36 -0.79 -0.32
N LEU A 31 2.28 -1.58 -0.40
CA LEU A 31 0.93 -1.04 -0.52
C LEU A 31 0.55 -0.15 0.66
N LEU A 32 0.94 -0.52 1.88
CA LEU A 32 0.69 0.28 3.08
C LEU A 32 1.43 1.62 3.04
N ILE A 33 2.68 1.63 2.59
CA ILE A 33 3.48 2.87 2.42
C ILE A 33 2.85 3.77 1.36
N LEU A 34 2.42 3.18 0.24
CA LEU A 34 1.78 3.92 -0.84
C LEU A 34 0.44 4.53 -0.40
N ASP A 35 -0.39 3.78 0.32
CA ASP A 35 -1.65 4.26 0.91
C ASP A 35 -1.40 5.43 1.89
N ALA A 36 -0.38 5.30 2.75
CA ALA A 36 0.03 6.37 3.65
C ALA A 36 0.50 7.64 2.90
N CYS A 37 1.23 7.48 1.80
CA CYS A 37 1.68 8.59 0.96
C CYS A 37 0.50 9.32 0.31
N PHE A 38 -0.45 8.59 -0.26
CA PHE A 38 -1.67 9.18 -0.84
C PHE A 38 -2.53 9.87 0.22
N ALA A 39 -2.68 9.27 1.40
CA ALA A 39 -3.41 9.91 2.51
C ALA A 39 -2.73 11.23 2.93
N ALA A 40 -1.41 11.25 3.06
CA ALA A 40 -0.65 12.47 3.37
C ALA A 40 -0.81 13.54 2.28
N LEU A 41 -0.71 13.16 1.01
CA LEU A 41 -0.93 14.05 -0.13
C LEU A 41 -2.36 14.62 -0.14
N LEU A 42 -3.37 13.79 0.08
CA LEU A 42 -4.77 14.21 0.15
C LEU A 42 -5.00 15.21 1.29
N ILE A 43 -4.41 14.98 2.48
CA ILE A 43 -4.50 15.92 3.62
C ILE A 43 -3.89 17.27 3.25
N ILE A 44 -2.72 17.27 2.60
CA ILE A 44 -2.05 18.49 2.14
C ILE A 44 -2.93 19.21 1.11
N LEU A 45 -3.45 18.48 0.10
CA LEU A 45 -4.33 19.04 -0.92
C LEU A 45 -5.63 19.60 -0.33
N LEU A 46 -6.23 18.96 0.67
CA LEU A 46 -7.40 19.47 1.39
C LEU A 46 -7.07 20.73 2.19
N GLY A 47 -5.92 20.76 2.85
CA GLY A 47 -5.44 21.95 3.57
C GLY A 47 -5.24 23.14 2.63
N LEU A 48 -4.62 22.91 1.47
CA LEU A 48 -4.41 23.94 0.47
C LEU A 48 -5.72 24.33 -0.24
N LEU A 49 -6.65 23.40 -0.47
CA LEU A 49 -7.98 23.68 -1.01
C LEU A 49 -8.72 24.68 -0.09
N PHE A 50 -8.66 24.47 1.22
CA PHE A 50 -9.27 25.39 2.19
C PHE A 50 -8.56 26.75 2.21
N ALA A 51 -7.22 26.76 2.12
CA ALA A 51 -6.43 27.98 2.17
C ALA A 51 -6.58 28.87 0.92
N THR A 52 -6.65 28.28 -0.28
CA THR A 52 -6.62 29.04 -1.55
C THR A 52 -7.98 29.13 -2.25
N ARG A 53 -8.97 28.29 -1.89
CA ARG A 53 -10.33 28.28 -2.46
C ARG A 53 -10.36 28.32 -4.00
N SER A 54 -9.42 27.63 -4.65
CA SER A 54 -9.25 27.64 -6.11
C SER A 54 -9.69 26.32 -6.74
N ILE A 55 -10.34 26.42 -7.91
CA ILE A 55 -10.84 25.27 -8.68
C ILE A 55 -9.71 24.30 -9.09
N HIS A 56 -8.48 24.80 -9.25
CA HIS A 56 -7.32 23.98 -9.59
C HIS A 56 -7.06 22.89 -8.53
N PHE A 57 -7.25 23.21 -7.25
CA PHE A 57 -7.08 22.24 -6.15
C PHE A 57 -8.15 21.15 -6.15
N VAL A 58 -9.34 21.42 -6.70
CA VAL A 58 -10.39 20.42 -6.88
C VAL A 58 -9.95 19.38 -7.92
N ALA A 59 -9.41 19.81 -9.05
CA ALA A 59 -8.92 18.91 -10.09
C ALA A 59 -7.75 18.04 -9.59
N LEU A 60 -6.80 18.63 -8.85
CA LEU A 60 -5.68 17.90 -8.25
C LEU A 60 -6.17 16.83 -7.25
N THR A 61 -7.15 17.17 -6.40
CA THR A 61 -7.74 16.21 -5.45
C THR A 61 -8.48 15.08 -6.17
N ALA A 62 -9.20 15.39 -7.26
CA ALA A 62 -9.92 14.38 -8.04
C ALA A 62 -8.97 13.38 -8.72
N ILE A 63 -7.87 13.87 -9.30
CA ILE A 63 -6.86 13.02 -9.94
C ILE A 63 -6.17 12.12 -8.90
N GLU A 64 -5.87 12.64 -7.71
CA GLU A 64 -5.33 11.87 -6.59
C GLU A 64 -6.27 10.73 -6.17
N LEU A 65 -7.57 11.01 -6.01
CA LEU A 65 -8.57 9.98 -5.69
C LEU A 65 -8.70 8.93 -6.80
N ALA A 66 -8.66 9.35 -8.06
CA ALA A 66 -8.68 8.44 -9.21
C ALA A 66 -7.44 7.52 -9.22
N LEU A 67 -6.27 8.06 -8.89
CA LEU A 67 -5.02 7.31 -8.77
C LEU A 67 -5.10 6.30 -7.61
N TRP A 68 -5.58 6.72 -6.44
CA TRP A 68 -5.77 5.85 -5.28
C TRP A 68 -6.73 4.69 -5.59
N ALA A 69 -7.85 4.98 -6.27
CA ALA A 69 -8.80 3.96 -6.71
C ALA A 69 -8.16 2.96 -7.71
N SER A 70 -7.38 3.46 -8.67
CA SER A 70 -6.67 2.63 -9.65
C SER A 70 -5.70 1.65 -8.97
N VAL A 71 -4.94 2.12 -7.99
CA VAL A 71 -4.04 1.27 -7.19
C VAL A 71 -4.82 0.23 -6.39
N LYS A 72 -5.88 0.63 -5.68
CA LYS A 72 -6.70 -0.32 -4.90
C LYS A 72 -7.32 -1.40 -5.77
N TRP A 73 -7.80 -1.02 -6.94
CA TRP A 73 -8.35 -1.97 -7.92
C TRP A 73 -7.26 -2.90 -8.46
N PHE A 74 -6.08 -2.36 -8.80
CA PHE A 74 -4.93 -3.16 -9.26
C PHE A 74 -4.50 -4.21 -8.22
N VAL A 75 -4.47 -3.83 -6.95
CA VAL A 75 -4.18 -4.76 -5.84
C VAL A 75 -5.24 -5.85 -5.72
N TYR A 76 -6.52 -5.48 -5.83
CA TYR A 76 -7.61 -6.44 -5.80
C TYR A 76 -7.49 -7.44 -6.96
N GLU A 77 -7.24 -6.95 -8.17
CA GLU A 77 -7.05 -7.78 -9.37
C GLU A 77 -5.84 -8.70 -9.25
N LEU A 78 -4.73 -8.22 -8.69
CA LEU A 78 -3.55 -9.04 -8.37
C LEU A 78 -3.86 -10.13 -7.34
N LYS A 79 -4.69 -9.86 -6.33
CA LYS A 79 -5.12 -10.88 -5.35
C LYS A 79 -6.07 -11.91 -5.96
N ASN A 80 -6.86 -11.52 -6.93
CA ASN A 80 -7.78 -12.41 -7.63
C ASN A 80 -7.04 -13.31 -8.64
N THR A 81 -5.96 -12.82 -9.25
CA THR A 81 -5.10 -13.57 -10.18
C THR A 81 -4.01 -14.39 -9.48
N THR A 82 -3.49 -13.89 -8.35
CA THR A 82 -2.67 -14.67 -7.41
C THR A 82 -3.62 -15.47 -6.53
N SER A 83 -4.16 -16.56 -7.04
CA SER A 83 -4.86 -17.54 -6.21
C SER A 83 -3.82 -18.32 -5.41
N PRO A 84 -3.62 -18.09 -4.09
CA PRO A 84 -3.22 -19.17 -3.24
C PRO A 84 -4.39 -20.17 -3.23
N THR A 85 -4.07 -21.40 -3.60
CA THR A 85 -4.74 -22.62 -3.12
C THR A 85 -5.38 -22.37 -1.74
N PRO A 86 -6.65 -22.78 -1.55
CA PRO A 86 -7.56 -22.33 -0.51
C PRO A 86 -6.96 -22.41 0.90
N ALA A 87 -6.81 -21.25 1.54
CA ALA A 87 -6.54 -21.14 2.98
C ALA A 87 -7.42 -20.07 3.65
N ALA A 88 -8.62 -19.86 3.10
CA ALA A 88 -9.72 -19.20 3.79
C ALA A 88 -10.83 -20.23 4.06
N GLU A 89 -10.49 -21.26 4.82
CA GLU A 89 -11.48 -22.00 5.62
C GLU A 89 -11.04 -21.89 7.08
N ILE A 90 -11.24 -20.74 7.72
CA ILE A 90 -11.37 -20.63 9.19
C ILE A 90 -11.82 -19.21 9.57
N THR A 91 -13.07 -18.91 9.27
CA THR A 91 -14.02 -18.09 10.06
C THR A 91 -15.30 -18.17 9.22
N GLU A 92 -16.26 -19.05 9.46
CA GLU A 92 -17.13 -18.98 10.62
C GLU A 92 -18.09 -20.18 10.54
N SER A 93 -17.89 -21.19 11.38
CA SER A 93 -18.95 -22.08 11.85
C SER A 93 -18.65 -22.34 13.32
N LYS A 94 -18.74 -21.24 14.08
CA LYS A 94 -18.81 -21.26 15.53
C LYS A 94 -20.24 -21.65 15.89
N ASP A 95 -20.35 -22.51 16.88
CA ASP A 95 -21.57 -22.85 17.63
C ASP A 95 -22.47 -23.94 17.04
N GLN A 96 -22.87 -24.88 17.91
CA GLN A 96 -23.92 -25.88 17.74
C GLN A 96 -23.56 -27.24 17.09
N LYS A 97 -22.81 -28.07 17.81
CA LYS A 97 -23.39 -29.26 18.50
C LYS A 97 -22.32 -29.98 19.34
N VAL A 98 -21.95 -29.36 20.46
CA VAL A 98 -21.62 -30.12 21.68
C VAL A 98 -22.92 -30.81 22.13
N LYS A 99 -23.07 -32.10 21.82
CA LYS A 99 -23.90 -33.06 22.58
C LYS A 99 -23.71 -34.41 21.91
N THR A 100 -22.74 -35.22 22.38
CA THR A 100 -23.00 -36.26 23.39
C THR A 100 -24.30 -36.99 23.10
N SER A 101 -24.18 -38.15 22.48
CA SER A 101 -24.92 -39.40 22.74
C SER A 101 -24.59 -40.38 21.61
#